data_AF-A0A4V1V0M6-F1
#
_entry.id   AF-A0A4V1V0M6-F1
#
_cell.length_a   1.000
_cell.length_b   1.000
_cell.length_c   1.000
_cell.angle_alpha   90.00
_cell.angle_beta   90.00
_cell.angle_gamma   90.00
#
_symmetry.space_group_name_H-M   'P 1'
#
loop_
_entity.id
_entity.type
_entity.pdbx_description
1 polymer ?
#
loop_
_entity_poly.entity_id
_entity_poly.type
_entity_poly.pdbx_seq_one_letter_code
_entity_poly.pdbx_strand_id
1 'polypeptide(L)'
;MPNDESHTTFIALSDEQIVGTITLGVDAPGGLAVDAVFKDEIDRFRAAPGAQVCELIKFAFETELPDQQNLAMLFHAVFLYGLQNHRCTDLFIEVNPRHRRFYQSMLGFTPIGDMRTNPSVDAPSQLMWLNVSDVADSIASYRSDVGATRTRSLYSLFLSQTEESVIKTRLEERKRSNSQRGRNLIERSLPSAGVGIAR
;
A
#
# COMPACT_ATOMS: atom_id res chain seq x y z
N MET A 1 4.31 -9.92 17.51
CA MET A 1 4.71 -9.15 16.31
C MET A 1 3.80 -9.61 15.19
N PRO A 2 3.15 -8.71 14.43
CA PRO A 2 2.45 -9.10 13.22
C PRO A 2 3.42 -9.88 12.32
N ASN A 3 2.95 -10.95 11.69
CA ASN A 3 3.76 -11.79 10.82
C ASN A 3 4.38 -10.95 9.69
N ASP A 4 5.70 -11.00 9.51
CA ASP A 4 6.46 -10.18 8.54
C ASP A 4 6.01 -10.43 7.08
N GLU A 5 5.30 -11.54 6.83
CA GLU A 5 4.77 -11.88 5.48
C GLU A 5 3.55 -11.07 5.05
N SER A 6 2.80 -10.44 5.98
CA SER A 6 1.59 -9.69 5.60
C SER A 6 1.86 -8.23 5.25
N HIS A 7 3.10 -7.77 5.41
CA HIS A 7 3.50 -6.39 5.13
C HIS A 7 4.60 -6.34 4.09
N THR A 8 4.45 -5.48 3.09
CA THR A 8 5.49 -5.24 2.08
C THR A 8 5.76 -3.75 2.00
N THR A 9 7.01 -3.36 2.25
CA THR A 9 7.44 -1.96 2.18
C THR A 9 8.09 -1.65 0.85
N PHE A 10 7.66 -0.54 0.26
CA PHE A 10 8.16 0.02 -0.98
C PHE A 10 8.90 1.31 -0.65
N ILE A 11 10.00 1.54 -1.36
CA ILE A 11 10.82 2.73 -1.23
C ILE A 11 10.93 3.40 -2.59
N ALA A 12 10.80 4.72 -2.60
CA ALA A 12 11.16 5.57 -3.73
C ALA A 12 12.59 6.04 -3.53
N LEU A 13 13.41 5.93 -4.59
CA LEU A 13 14.81 6.37 -4.58
C LEU A 13 15.00 7.49 -5.60
N SER A 14 15.72 8.54 -5.23
CA SER A 14 16.22 9.59 -6.13
C SER A 14 17.70 9.77 -5.84
N ASP A 15 18.56 9.71 -6.85
CA ASP A 15 20.03 9.83 -6.69
C ASP A 15 20.59 8.98 -5.54
N GLU A 16 20.12 7.73 -5.46
CA GLU A 16 20.46 6.74 -4.41
C GLU A 16 19.99 7.08 -2.98
N GLN A 17 19.24 8.17 -2.79
CA GLN A 17 18.63 8.57 -1.52
C GLN A 17 17.16 8.13 -1.45
N ILE A 18 16.72 7.72 -0.25
CA ILE A 18 15.33 7.31 -0.01
C ILE A 18 14.46 8.54 0.12
N VAL A 19 13.75 8.89 -0.95
CA VAL A 19 12.88 10.08 -0.98
C VAL A 19 11.45 9.81 -0.47
N GLY A 20 11.07 8.55 -0.34
CA GLY A 20 9.78 8.19 0.25
C GLY A 20 9.58 6.70 0.48
N THR A 21 8.61 6.37 1.33
CA THR A 21 8.25 5.01 1.70
C THR A 21 6.75 4.84 1.79
N ILE A 22 6.29 3.63 1.51
CA ILE A 22 4.93 3.20 1.80
C ILE A 22 4.91 1.70 2.09
N THR A 23 4.08 1.27 3.02
CA THR A 23 3.93 -0.15 3.34
C THR A 23 2.51 -0.59 3.01
N LEU A 24 2.38 -1.64 2.19
CA LEU A 24 1.14 -2.37 2.01
C LEU A 24 1.01 -3.40 3.13
N GLY A 25 -0.02 -3.28 3.95
CA GLY A 25 -0.47 -4.31 4.89
C GLY A 25 -1.62 -5.11 4.29
N VAL A 26 -1.60 -6.43 4.41
CA VAL A 26 -2.65 -7.33 3.94
C VAL A 26 -3.31 -7.99 5.14
N ASP A 27 -4.65 -8.05 5.11
CA ASP A 27 -5.41 -8.58 6.23
C ASP A 27 -5.06 -10.06 6.48
N ALA A 28 -4.85 -10.37 7.76
CA ALA A 28 -4.33 -11.64 8.23
C ALA A 28 -4.87 -11.91 9.64
N PRO A 29 -4.65 -13.09 10.25
CA PRO A 29 -5.12 -13.35 11.61
C PRO A 29 -4.64 -12.34 12.67
N GLY A 30 -3.53 -11.64 12.40
CA GLY A 30 -3.01 -10.55 13.24
C GLY A 30 -3.73 -9.20 13.08
N GLY A 31 -4.68 -9.08 12.15
CA GLY A 31 -5.38 -7.85 11.82
C GLY A 31 -4.55 -6.83 11.04
N LEU A 32 -5.15 -5.66 10.84
CA LEU A 32 -4.57 -4.48 10.21
C LEU A 32 -4.30 -3.40 11.27
N ALA A 33 -3.38 -2.48 11.00
CA ALA A 33 -3.10 -1.38 11.94
C ALA A 33 -4.35 -0.50 12.17
N VAL A 34 -5.12 -0.25 11.11
CA VAL A 34 -6.39 0.49 11.19
C VAL A 34 -7.45 -0.15 12.10
N ASP A 35 -7.33 -1.44 12.46
CA ASP A 35 -8.24 -2.11 13.39
C ASP A 35 -8.20 -1.50 14.79
N ALA A 36 -7.08 -0.90 15.18
CA ALA A 36 -6.94 -0.28 16.49
C ALA A 36 -7.97 0.84 16.72
N VAL A 37 -8.45 1.48 15.65
CA VAL A 37 -9.35 2.63 15.72
C VAL A 37 -10.66 2.38 14.99
N PHE A 38 -10.66 1.62 13.89
CA PHE A 38 -11.79 1.50 12.96
C PHE A 38 -12.19 0.05 12.63
N LYS A 39 -11.88 -0.91 13.51
CA LYS A 39 -12.20 -2.34 13.27
C LYS A 39 -13.67 -2.57 12.88
N ASP A 40 -14.61 -1.90 13.52
CA ASP A 40 -16.05 -2.02 13.27
C ASP A 40 -16.47 -1.54 11.88
N GLU A 41 -15.78 -0.53 11.32
CA GLU A 41 -16.02 -0.08 9.95
C GLU A 41 -15.46 -1.08 8.93
N ILE A 42 -14.26 -1.61 9.19
CA ILE A 42 -13.55 -2.51 8.27
C ILE A 42 -14.14 -3.91 8.28
N ASP A 43 -14.62 -4.39 9.42
CA ASP A 43 -15.28 -5.69 9.55
C ASP A 43 -16.50 -5.81 8.62
N ARG A 44 -17.15 -4.69 8.25
CA ARG A 44 -18.22 -4.67 7.25
C ARG A 44 -17.75 -5.05 5.85
N PHE A 45 -16.53 -4.64 5.48
CA PHE A 45 -15.91 -4.99 4.19
C PHE A 45 -15.38 -6.42 4.21
N ARG A 46 -14.73 -6.83 5.32
CA ARG A 46 -14.27 -8.21 5.51
C ARG A 46 -15.38 -9.25 5.40
N ALA A 47 -16.58 -8.90 5.84
CA ALA A 47 -17.75 -9.79 5.77
C ALA A 47 -18.24 -10.03 4.34
N ALA A 48 -17.83 -9.21 3.36
CA ALA A 48 -18.25 -9.37 1.98
C ALA A 48 -17.60 -10.62 1.33
N PRO A 49 -18.35 -11.46 0.61
CA PRO A 49 -17.80 -12.63 -0.06
C PRO A 49 -16.70 -12.26 -1.05
N GLY A 50 -15.53 -12.90 -0.90
CA GLY A 50 -14.39 -12.68 -1.79
C GLY A 50 -13.57 -11.42 -1.49
N ALA A 51 -13.90 -10.67 -0.43
CA ALA A 51 -13.12 -9.51 -0.02
C ALA A 51 -11.67 -9.90 0.30
N GLN A 52 -10.73 -9.09 -0.18
CA GLN A 52 -9.31 -9.13 0.14
C GLN A 52 -8.92 -7.73 0.60
N VAL A 53 -8.98 -7.52 1.90
CA VAL A 53 -8.79 -6.22 2.53
C VAL A 53 -7.30 -5.95 2.73
N CYS A 54 -6.87 -4.74 2.37
CA CYS A 54 -5.50 -4.27 2.58
C CYS A 54 -5.51 -2.85 3.13
N GLU A 55 -4.37 -2.41 3.65
CA GLU A 55 -4.13 -1.03 4.08
C GLU A 55 -2.82 -0.48 3.50
N LEU A 56 -2.72 0.84 3.40
CA LEU A 56 -1.43 1.52 3.24
C LEU A 56 -1.07 2.26 4.53
N ILE A 57 0.10 1.96 5.06
CA ILE A 57 0.64 2.56 6.28
C ILE A 57 2.06 3.08 6.05
N LYS A 58 2.60 3.79 7.06
CA LYS A 58 3.99 4.30 7.08
C LYS A 58 4.34 5.10 5.81
N PHE A 59 3.36 5.86 5.34
CA PHE A 59 3.49 6.72 4.18
C PHE A 59 4.29 7.97 4.57
N ALA A 60 5.52 8.06 4.08
CA ALA A 60 6.43 9.15 4.39
C ALA A 60 7.17 9.59 3.13
N PHE A 61 7.37 10.89 2.99
CA PHE A 61 8.26 11.49 1.99
C PHE A 61 9.19 12.47 2.69
N GLU A 62 10.41 12.61 2.20
CA GLU A 62 11.41 13.53 2.77
C GLU A 62 10.99 15.00 2.66
N THR A 63 10.15 15.34 1.69
CA THR A 63 9.65 16.70 1.46
C THR A 63 8.15 16.79 1.74
N GLU A 64 7.71 17.96 2.21
CA GLU A 64 6.27 18.24 2.42
C GLU A 64 5.46 18.23 1.11
N LEU A 65 6.13 18.46 -0.03
CA LEU A 65 5.57 18.41 -1.37
C LEU A 65 6.41 17.43 -2.22
N PRO A 66 6.14 16.13 -2.12
CA PRO A 66 6.84 15.16 -2.95
C PRO A 66 6.56 15.42 -4.42
N ASP A 67 7.57 15.16 -5.24
CA ASP A 67 7.41 15.14 -6.69
C ASP A 67 6.26 14.19 -7.08
N GLN A 68 5.32 14.71 -7.86
CA GLN A 68 4.10 13.97 -8.23
C GLN A 68 4.43 12.72 -9.04
N GLN A 69 5.52 12.72 -9.81
CA GLN A 69 5.94 11.55 -10.56
C GLN A 69 6.41 10.45 -9.60
N ASN A 70 7.32 10.75 -8.68
CA ASN A 70 7.76 9.80 -7.65
C ASN A 70 6.59 9.24 -6.84
N LEU A 71 5.64 10.10 -6.47
CA LEU A 71 4.44 9.71 -5.75
C LEU A 71 3.57 8.74 -6.57
N ALA A 72 3.30 9.08 -7.84
CA ALA A 72 2.51 8.26 -8.75
C ALA A 72 3.16 6.88 -8.95
N MET A 73 4.48 6.83 -9.13
CA MET A 73 5.23 5.59 -9.30
C MET A 73 5.17 4.69 -8.07
N LEU A 74 5.28 5.28 -6.88
CA LEU A 74 5.20 4.55 -5.64
C LEU A 74 3.80 3.93 -5.45
N PHE A 75 2.72 4.72 -5.62
CA PHE A 75 1.36 4.20 -5.54
C PHE A 75 1.06 3.15 -6.61
N HIS A 76 1.51 3.38 -7.85
CA HIS A 76 1.27 2.43 -8.92
C HIS A 76 1.95 1.09 -8.64
N ALA A 77 3.21 1.09 -8.20
CA ALA A 77 3.92 -0.14 -7.84
C ALA A 77 3.20 -0.93 -6.73
N VAL A 78 2.66 -0.23 -5.74
CA VAL A 78 1.87 -0.83 -4.65
C VAL A 78 0.57 -1.46 -5.18
N PHE A 79 -0.18 -0.74 -6.01
CA PHE A 79 -1.41 -1.26 -6.61
C PHE A 79 -1.15 -2.51 -7.45
N LEU A 80 -0.12 -2.48 -8.30
CA LEU A 80 0.28 -3.64 -9.10
C LEU A 80 0.63 -4.84 -8.22
N TYR A 81 1.41 -4.60 -7.16
CA TYR A 81 1.80 -5.66 -6.24
C TYR A 81 0.59 -6.24 -5.50
N GLY A 82 -0.28 -5.40 -4.95
CA GLY A 82 -1.48 -5.81 -4.21
C GLY A 82 -2.45 -6.60 -5.07
N LEU A 83 -2.70 -6.16 -6.31
CA LEU A 83 -3.52 -6.88 -7.28
C LEU A 83 -2.93 -8.26 -7.63
N GLN A 84 -1.65 -8.29 -7.99
CA GLN A 84 -1.00 -9.50 -8.50
C GLN A 84 -0.79 -10.56 -7.43
N ASN A 85 -0.45 -10.14 -6.20
CA ASN A 85 0.00 -11.05 -5.16
C ASN A 85 -1.06 -11.36 -4.09
N HIS A 86 -2.00 -10.44 -3.88
CA HIS A 86 -2.96 -10.51 -2.79
C HIS A 86 -4.41 -10.39 -3.26
N ARG A 87 -4.63 -10.20 -4.57
CA ARG A 87 -5.97 -10.01 -5.17
C ARG A 87 -6.78 -8.95 -4.42
N CYS A 88 -6.09 -7.91 -3.95
CA CYS A 88 -6.68 -6.89 -3.09
C CYS A 88 -7.92 -6.27 -3.75
N THR A 89 -9.03 -6.22 -3.02
CA THR A 89 -10.32 -5.66 -3.48
C THR A 89 -10.60 -4.32 -2.85
N ASP A 90 -10.18 -4.16 -1.59
CA ASP A 90 -10.49 -3.00 -0.76
C ASP A 90 -9.21 -2.48 -0.13
N LEU A 91 -8.88 -1.22 -0.40
CA LEU A 91 -7.69 -0.58 0.14
C LEU A 91 -8.06 0.54 1.10
N PHE A 92 -7.52 0.46 2.31
CA PHE A 92 -7.75 1.43 3.37
C PHE A 92 -6.52 2.29 3.64
N ILE A 93 -6.77 3.52 4.04
CA ILE A 93 -5.76 4.40 4.65
C ILE A 93 -6.38 5.08 5.86
N GLU A 94 -5.58 5.25 6.90
CA GLU A 94 -5.89 6.15 8.01
C GLU A 94 -5.07 7.42 7.85
N VAL A 95 -5.74 8.57 7.77
CA VAL A 95 -5.08 9.85 7.53
C VAL A 95 -5.53 10.90 8.53
N ASN A 96 -4.67 11.89 8.80
CA ASN A 96 -5.12 13.10 9.46
C ASN A 96 -6.16 13.81 8.56
N PRO A 97 -7.32 14.27 9.08
CA PRO A 97 -8.38 14.89 8.29
C PRO A 97 -7.93 16.03 7.38
N ARG A 98 -6.85 16.75 7.73
CA ARG A 98 -6.28 17.80 6.88
C ARG A 98 -5.79 17.30 5.51
N HIS A 99 -5.42 16.02 5.40
CA HIS A 99 -4.96 15.40 4.16
C HIS A 99 -6.08 14.69 3.37
N ARG A 100 -7.31 14.65 3.88
CA ARG A 100 -8.42 13.93 3.23
C ARG A 100 -8.63 14.36 1.77
N ARG A 101 -8.68 15.68 1.53
CA ARG A 101 -8.90 16.23 0.18
C ARG A 101 -7.82 15.80 -0.81
N PHE A 102 -6.58 15.65 -0.35
CA PHE A 102 -5.48 15.20 -1.19
C PHE A 102 -5.76 13.80 -1.75
N TYR A 103 -6.06 12.83 -0.87
CA TYR A 103 -6.31 11.45 -1.29
C TYR A 103 -7.62 11.28 -2.07
N GLN A 104 -8.65 12.09 -1.76
CA GLN A 104 -9.88 12.15 -2.56
C GLN A 104 -9.57 12.59 -4.00
N SER A 105 -8.89 13.73 -4.17
CA SER A 105 -8.66 14.30 -5.51
C SER A 105 -7.59 13.56 -6.32
N MET A 106 -6.55 13.04 -5.66
CA MET A 106 -5.39 12.44 -6.34
C MET A 106 -5.66 10.99 -6.75
N LEU A 107 -6.37 10.24 -5.89
CA LEU A 107 -6.50 8.79 -5.98
C LEU A 107 -7.95 8.29 -5.85
N GLY A 108 -8.92 9.15 -5.55
CA GLY A 108 -10.33 8.74 -5.49
C GLY A 108 -10.73 8.01 -4.21
N PHE A 109 -9.91 8.06 -3.14
CA PHE A 109 -10.32 7.53 -1.84
C PHE A 109 -11.57 8.24 -1.32
N THR A 110 -12.45 7.53 -0.62
CA THR A 110 -13.66 8.07 -0.01
C THR A 110 -13.60 7.91 1.52
N PRO A 111 -14.06 8.90 2.31
CA PRO A 111 -14.08 8.74 3.77
C PRO A 111 -15.14 7.73 4.20
N ILE A 112 -14.81 6.90 5.19
CA ILE A 112 -15.71 5.93 5.81
C ILE A 112 -15.84 6.25 7.30
N GLY A 113 -17.08 6.25 7.78
CA GLY A 113 -17.38 6.50 9.19
C GLY A 113 -17.00 7.90 9.67
N ASP A 114 -17.26 8.14 10.95
CA ASP A 114 -16.92 9.38 11.62
C ASP A 114 -15.42 9.48 11.92
N MET A 115 -14.91 10.71 12.05
CA MET A 115 -13.55 10.94 12.53
C MET A 115 -13.39 10.42 13.96
N ARG A 116 -12.23 9.81 14.25
CA ARG A 116 -11.89 9.28 15.57
C ARG A 116 -10.54 9.82 16.00
N THR A 117 -10.19 9.66 17.27
CA THR A 117 -8.84 9.96 17.76
C THR A 117 -7.96 8.72 17.61
N ASN A 118 -6.82 8.85 16.94
CA ASN A 118 -5.81 7.79 16.94
C ASN A 118 -4.98 7.88 18.23
N PRO A 119 -5.04 6.88 19.13
CA PRO A 119 -4.35 6.92 20.40
C PRO A 119 -2.81 6.85 20.28
N SER A 120 -2.28 6.33 19.16
CA SER A 120 -0.84 6.18 18.95
C SER A 120 -0.13 7.50 18.69
N VAL A 121 -0.85 8.50 18.18
CA VAL A 121 -0.32 9.84 17.84
C VAL A 121 -1.10 10.98 18.51
N ASP A 122 -2.10 10.64 19.32
CA ASP A 122 -2.99 11.58 20.02
C ASP A 122 -3.54 12.69 19.11
N ALA A 123 -4.07 12.30 17.95
CA ALA A 123 -4.56 13.24 16.94
C ALA A 123 -5.83 12.73 16.24
N PRO A 124 -6.65 13.64 15.69
CA PRO A 124 -7.78 13.24 14.85
C PRO A 124 -7.32 12.45 13.63
N SER A 125 -8.05 11.39 13.31
CA SER A 125 -7.87 10.54 12.14
C SER A 125 -9.19 10.25 11.44
N GLN A 126 -9.11 10.03 10.13
CA GLN A 126 -10.22 9.65 9.26
C GLN A 126 -9.83 8.37 8.53
N LEU A 127 -10.65 7.34 8.63
CA LEU A 127 -10.57 6.18 7.74
C LEU A 127 -11.02 6.58 6.34
N MET A 128 -10.25 6.18 5.34
CA MET A 128 -10.63 6.30 3.94
C MET A 128 -10.48 4.96 3.22
N TRP A 129 -11.33 4.75 2.22
CA TRP A 129 -11.44 3.52 1.45
C TRP A 129 -11.36 3.80 -0.05
N LEU A 130 -10.76 2.88 -0.78
CA LEU A 130 -10.71 2.84 -2.23
C LEU A 130 -11.05 1.42 -2.70
N ASN A 131 -12.04 1.32 -3.58
CA ASN A 131 -12.30 0.10 -4.31
C ASN A 131 -11.23 -0.08 -5.39
N VAL A 132 -10.52 -1.21 -5.36
CA VAL A 132 -9.40 -1.46 -6.26
C VAL A 132 -9.87 -1.64 -7.73
N SER A 133 -11.11 -2.06 -7.98
CA SER A 133 -11.64 -2.11 -9.37
C SER A 133 -11.68 -0.73 -10.01
N ASP A 134 -12.04 0.29 -9.23
CA ASP A 134 -12.19 1.67 -9.71
C ASP A 134 -10.83 2.26 -10.11
N VAL A 135 -9.72 1.76 -9.54
CA VAL A 135 -8.36 2.10 -9.93
C VAL A 135 -8.07 1.63 -11.35
N ALA A 136 -8.42 0.38 -11.66
CA ALA A 136 -8.20 -0.19 -12.99
C ALA A 136 -9.00 0.56 -14.06
N ASP A 137 -10.27 0.88 -13.76
CA ASP A 137 -11.14 1.66 -14.64
C ASP A 137 -10.60 3.08 -14.84
N SER A 138 -10.13 3.73 -13.76
CA SER A 138 -9.50 5.05 -13.84
C SER A 138 -8.27 5.04 -14.73
N ILE A 139 -7.35 4.09 -14.54
CA ILE A 139 -6.14 3.94 -15.37
C ILE A 139 -6.51 3.74 -16.84
N ALA A 140 -7.49 2.88 -17.14
CA ALA A 140 -7.96 2.64 -18.50
C ALA A 140 -8.52 3.93 -19.13
N SER A 141 -9.34 4.68 -18.39
CA SER A 141 -9.91 5.95 -18.86
C SER A 141 -8.81 6.97 -19.20
N TYR A 142 -7.82 7.17 -18.33
CA TYR A 142 -6.72 8.12 -18.57
C TYR A 142 -5.84 7.72 -19.76
N ARG A 143 -5.72 6.42 -20.06
CA ARG A 143 -4.98 5.94 -21.23
C ARG A 143 -5.73 6.19 -22.54
N SER A 144 -7.06 6.13 -22.52
CA SER A 144 -7.89 6.36 -23.70
C SER A 144 -8.10 7.84 -24.05
N ASP A 145 -7.92 8.74 -23.08
CA ASP A 145 -8.18 10.16 -23.28
C ASP A 145 -6.90 10.93 -23.69
N VAL A 146 -6.68 11.04 -25.00
CA VAL A 146 -5.55 11.76 -25.61
C VAL A 146 -5.66 13.29 -25.44
N GLY A 147 -6.74 13.80 -24.84
CA GLY A 147 -7.01 15.23 -24.68
C GLY A 147 -7.49 15.66 -23.29
N ALA A 148 -7.59 14.74 -22.31
CA ALA A 148 -7.99 15.05 -20.95
C ALA A 148 -7.08 16.14 -20.38
N THR A 149 -7.66 17.31 -20.15
CA THR A 149 -7.09 18.36 -19.29
C THR A 149 -6.48 17.67 -18.07
N ARG A 150 -5.17 17.85 -17.85
CA ARG A 150 -4.41 17.22 -16.75
C ARG A 150 -5.15 17.44 -15.43
N THR A 151 -6.00 16.50 -15.07
CA THR A 151 -6.64 16.44 -13.77
C THR A 151 -5.54 16.35 -12.74
N ARG A 152 -5.79 16.82 -11.52
CA ARG A 152 -4.86 16.65 -10.39
C ARG A 152 -4.73 15.18 -9.94
N SER A 153 -5.12 14.19 -10.75
CA SER A 153 -5.05 12.77 -10.39
C SER A 153 -3.70 12.16 -10.75
N LEU A 154 -3.17 11.34 -9.84
CA LEU A 154 -1.92 10.60 -10.08
C LEU A 154 -2.08 9.53 -11.17
N TYR A 155 -3.30 9.08 -11.48
CA TYR A 155 -3.54 8.07 -12.52
C TYR A 155 -3.08 8.51 -13.91
N SER A 156 -3.04 9.81 -14.17
CA SER A 156 -2.50 10.38 -15.42
C SER A 156 -0.98 10.22 -15.57
N LEU A 157 -0.28 9.99 -14.45
CA LEU A 157 1.17 9.82 -14.39
C LEU A 157 1.58 8.35 -14.23
N PHE A 158 0.62 7.42 -14.24
CA PHE A 158 0.90 6.00 -14.08
C PHE A 158 1.58 5.43 -15.33
N LEU A 159 2.45 4.44 -15.09
CA LEU A 159 3.20 3.70 -16.09
C LEU A 159 2.32 3.24 -17.26
N SER A 160 2.90 3.16 -18.46
CA SER A 160 2.29 2.49 -19.61
C SER A 160 2.21 0.97 -19.40
N GLN A 161 1.44 0.27 -20.24
CA GLN A 161 1.28 -1.19 -20.14
C GLN A 161 2.60 -1.96 -20.33
N THR A 162 3.49 -1.46 -21.19
CA THR A 162 4.83 -2.02 -21.40
C THR A 162 5.68 -1.88 -20.14
N GLU A 163 5.68 -0.69 -19.52
CA GLU A 163 6.42 -0.43 -18.29
C GLU A 163 5.85 -1.19 -17.09
N GLU A 164 4.52 -1.30 -16.98
CA GLU A 164 3.87 -2.14 -15.98
C GLU A 164 4.40 -3.57 -16.02
N SER A 165 4.53 -4.13 -17.22
CA SER A 165 4.97 -5.52 -17.40
C SER A 165 6.40 -5.71 -16.88
N VAL A 166 7.27 -4.73 -17.12
CA VAL A 166 8.63 -4.71 -16.57
C VAL A 166 8.62 -4.64 -15.04
N ILE A 167 7.79 -3.76 -14.47
CA ILE A 167 7.70 -3.61 -13.01
C ILE A 167 7.11 -4.85 -12.35
N LYS A 168 6.05 -5.45 -12.91
CA LYS A 168 5.44 -6.70 -12.43
C LYS A 168 6.48 -7.82 -12.36
N THR A 169 7.25 -8.03 -13.42
CA THR A 169 8.32 -9.04 -13.44
C THR A 169 9.36 -8.77 -12.35
N ARG A 170 9.84 -7.53 -12.21
CA ARG A 170 10.81 -7.16 -11.16
C ARG A 170 10.27 -7.39 -9.74
N LEU A 171 8.99 -7.12 -9.51
CA LEU A 171 8.33 -7.36 -8.24
C LEU A 171 8.26 -8.87 -7.93
N GLU A 172 7.94 -9.70 -8.91
CA GLU A 172 7.95 -11.17 -8.73
C GLU A 172 9.34 -11.70 -8.40
N GLU A 173 10.37 -11.27 -9.13
CA GLU A 173 11.75 -11.70 -8.91
C GLU A 173 12.23 -11.34 -7.50
N ARG A 174 11.94 -10.12 -7.04
CA ARG A 174 12.26 -9.65 -5.69
C ARG A 174 11.52 -10.45 -4.62
N LYS A 175 10.23 -10.72 -4.81
CA LYS A 175 9.46 -11.54 -3.87
C LYS A 175 10.02 -12.97 -3.77
N ARG A 176 10.37 -13.59 -4.90
CA ARG A 176 11.00 -14.93 -4.91
C ARG A 176 12.36 -14.91 -4.20
N SER A 177 13.19 -13.90 -4.46
CA SER A 177 14.50 -13.74 -3.82
C SER A 177 14.37 -13.55 -2.30
N ASN A 178 13.45 -12.71 -1.85
CA ASN A 178 13.20 -12.46 -0.43
C ASN A 178 12.60 -13.69 0.28
N SER A 179 11.68 -14.40 -0.36
CA SER A 179 11.15 -15.66 0.18
C SER A 179 12.24 -16.74 0.31
N GLN A 180 13.14 -16.86 -0.68
CA GLN A 180 14.27 -17.78 -0.60
C GLN A 180 15.28 -17.37 0.48
N ARG A 181 15.57 -16.08 0.64
CA ARG A 181 16.40 -15.57 1.74
C ARG A 181 15.76 -15.83 3.10
N GLY A 182 14.46 -15.59 3.25
CA GLY A 182 13.70 -15.88 4.47
C GLY A 182 13.71 -17.37 4.80
N ARG A 183 13.51 -18.25 3.81
CA ARG A 183 13.63 -19.71 3.97
C ARG A 183 15.04 -20.14 4.37
N ASN A 184 16.08 -19.60 3.72
CA ASN A 184 17.46 -19.88 4.08
C ASN A 184 17.81 -19.36 5.49
N LEU A 185 17.22 -18.25 5.94
CA LEU A 185 17.35 -17.77 7.32
C LEU A 185 16.62 -18.71 8.29
N ILE A 186 15.38 -19.14 7.99
CA ILE A 186 14.62 -20.07 8.82
C ILE A 186 15.32 -21.44 8.91
N GLU A 187 15.83 -21.98 7.81
CA GLU A 187 16.60 -23.24 7.77
C GLU A 187 17.93 -23.13 8.54
N ARG A 188 18.56 -21.94 8.57
CA ARG A 188 19.72 -21.66 9.44
C ARG A 188 19.34 -21.39 10.90
N SER A 189 18.08 -21.10 11.17
CA SER A 189 17.53 -20.80 12.51
C SER A 189 16.87 -22.02 13.17
N LEU A 190 16.70 -23.13 12.45
CA LEU A 190 16.37 -24.42 13.03
C LEU A 190 17.67 -25.04 13.58
N PRO A 191 17.81 -25.22 14.89
CA PRO A 191 19.02 -25.84 15.43
C PRO A 191 19.08 -27.31 14.96
N SER A 192 20.03 -27.62 14.07
CA SER A 192 20.85 -28.79 14.35
C SER A 192 21.58 -28.46 15.64
N ALA A 193 21.37 -29.28 16.68
CA ALA A 193 21.88 -29.10 18.02
C ALA A 193 23.23 -28.36 18.07
N GLY A 194 23.22 -27.12 18.58
CA GLY A 194 24.40 -26.26 18.65
C GLY A 194 24.07 -24.90 19.24
N VAL A 195 24.64 -24.63 20.42
CA VAL A 195 24.36 -23.51 21.34
C VAL A 195 24.78 -22.13 20.81
N GLY A 196 23.96 -21.09 21.05
CA GLY A 196 24.40 -19.71 21.29
C GLY A 196 23.62 -18.57 20.59
N ILE A 197 23.17 -17.55 21.34
CA ILE A 197 22.52 -16.30 20.86
C ILE A 197 23.17 -15.07 21.56
N ALA A 198 23.31 -13.93 20.86
CA ALA A 198 23.19 -12.59 21.45
C ALA A 198 22.58 -11.57 20.46
N ARG A 199 21.92 -10.56 21.05
CA ARG A 199 20.82 -9.71 20.55
C ARG A 199 21.22 -8.56 19.63
#